data_AF-A0A4U1IP31-F1
#
_entry.id   AF-A0A4U1IP31-F1
#
_cell.length_a   1.000
_cell.length_b   1.000
_cell.length_c   1.000
_cell.angle_alpha   90.00
_cell.angle_beta   90.00
_cell.angle_gamma   90.00
#
_symmetry.space_group_name_H-M   'P 1'
#
loop_
_entity.id
_entity.type
_entity.pdbx_description
1 polymer ?
#
loop_
_entity_poly.entity_id
_entity_poly.type
_entity_poly.pdbx_seq_one_letter_code
_entity_poly.pdbx_strand_id
1 'polypeptide(L)'
;MLSPWPEEGEYRTSSEETGFSGVRFRIEPVYQRTVAELERRAAESASPLWTLFTPLARDADPAKMRRILDRLREGSSAESFEEMGVAMAVLARLNRRDTTLRRVIRSCLPRVLVMKNWIYREGREEGRKLGHIEVAASLIERRLGRTLSAEECARLALRIGKRENRLRLVDAVLDLSTPDLEVWLAAPVDG
;
A
#
# COMPACT_ATOMS: atom_id res chain seq x y z
N MET A 1 -20.77 21.66 -11.11
CA MET A 1 -20.94 20.22 -11.38
C MET A 1 -20.06 19.88 -12.58
N LEU A 2 -19.26 18.82 -12.51
CA LEU A 2 -18.55 18.30 -13.68
C LEU A 2 -19.57 17.58 -14.59
N SER A 3 -19.48 17.77 -15.89
CA SER A 3 -20.31 17.03 -16.86
C SER A 3 -20.13 15.52 -16.67
N PRO A 4 -21.18 14.71 -16.89
CA PRO A 4 -21.07 13.25 -16.85
C PRO A 4 -20.03 12.79 -17.88
N TRP A 5 -19.26 11.76 -17.52
CA TRP A 5 -18.36 11.13 -18.49
C TRP A 5 -19.20 10.42 -19.57
N PRO A 6 -18.71 10.36 -20.82
CA PRO A 6 -19.37 9.55 -21.85
C PRO A 6 -19.39 8.08 -21.41
N GLU A 7 -20.42 7.34 -21.82
CA GLU A 7 -20.56 5.91 -21.45
C GLU A 7 -19.55 5.01 -22.16
N GLU A 8 -19.05 5.46 -23.31
CA GLU A 8 -18.11 4.72 -24.15
C GLU A 8 -16.96 5.64 -24.59
N GLY A 9 -15.80 5.04 -24.80
CA GLY A 9 -14.63 5.68 -25.39
C GLY A 9 -14.02 4.79 -26.46
N GLU A 10 -13.27 5.41 -27.37
CA GLU A 10 -12.50 4.67 -28.37
C GLU A 10 -11.06 5.17 -28.42
N TYR A 11 -10.14 4.22 -28.57
CA TYR A 11 -8.73 4.47 -28.85
C TYR A 11 -8.41 3.93 -30.23
N ARG A 12 -8.26 4.85 -31.19
CA ARG A 12 -7.93 4.52 -32.58
C ARG A 12 -6.41 4.47 -32.77
N THR A 13 -5.94 3.46 -33.51
CA THR A 13 -4.54 3.31 -33.93
C THR A 13 -4.34 3.54 -35.42
N SER A 14 -5.41 3.52 -36.22
CA SER A 14 -5.39 3.91 -37.64
C SER A 14 -5.59 5.42 -37.85
N SER A 15 -5.29 5.92 -39.05
CA SER A 15 -5.63 7.30 -39.42
C SER A 15 -7.14 7.49 -39.54
N GLU A 16 -7.63 8.74 -39.51
CA GLU A 16 -9.05 9.05 -39.71
C GLU A 16 -9.54 8.67 -41.12
N GLU A 17 -8.64 8.77 -42.10
CA GLU A 17 -8.90 8.48 -43.52
C GLU A 17 -9.04 6.98 -43.82
N THR A 18 -8.62 6.12 -42.89
CA THR A 18 -8.75 4.66 -43.01
C THR A 18 -9.85 4.12 -42.11
N GLY A 19 -10.33 2.90 -42.42
CA GLY A 19 -11.29 2.20 -41.57
C GLY A 19 -10.82 2.13 -40.11
N PHE A 20 -11.78 2.10 -39.16
CA PHE A 20 -11.45 2.03 -37.74
C PHE A 20 -10.63 0.78 -37.43
N SER A 21 -9.42 1.00 -36.90
CA SER A 21 -8.61 -0.01 -36.24
C SER A 21 -8.25 0.54 -34.87
N GLY A 22 -8.59 -0.18 -33.81
CA GLY A 22 -8.49 0.31 -32.44
C GLY A 22 -9.33 -0.48 -31.45
N VAL A 23 -9.49 0.07 -30.25
CA VAL A 23 -10.26 -0.52 -29.15
C VAL A 23 -11.41 0.41 -28.76
N ARG A 24 -12.62 -0.14 -28.61
CA ARG A 24 -13.74 0.55 -27.95
C ARG A 24 -13.92 -0.02 -26.55
N PHE A 25 -14.19 0.84 -25.58
CA PHE A 25 -14.32 0.47 -24.19
C PHE A 25 -15.47 1.23 -23.52
N ARG A 26 -16.10 0.59 -22.54
CA ARG A 26 -17.12 1.22 -21.70
C ARG A 26 -16.44 1.96 -20.56
N ILE A 27 -16.81 3.21 -20.35
CA ILE A 27 -16.32 4.04 -19.27
C ILE A 27 -17.29 3.92 -18.10
N GLU A 28 -16.78 3.44 -16.97
CA GLU A 28 -17.55 3.34 -15.74
C GLU A 28 -17.17 4.51 -14.81
N PRO A 29 -18.08 5.48 -14.56
CA PRO A 29 -17.76 6.69 -13.81
C PRO A 29 -17.81 6.44 -12.31
N VAL A 30 -16.92 5.58 -11.83
CA VAL A 30 -16.77 5.17 -10.42
C VAL A 30 -16.71 6.38 -9.48
N TYR A 31 -15.97 7.42 -9.85
CA TYR A 31 -15.80 8.65 -9.07
C TYR A 31 -17.07 9.51 -8.96
N GLN A 32 -18.06 9.29 -9.84
CA GLN A 32 -19.35 9.97 -9.83
C GLN A 32 -20.41 9.22 -9.04
N ARG A 33 -20.13 7.98 -8.61
CA ARG A 33 -21.04 7.14 -7.81
C ARG A 33 -20.88 7.40 -6.32
N THR A 34 -21.94 7.16 -5.58
CA THR A 34 -21.99 7.08 -4.12
C THR A 34 -21.51 5.72 -3.62
N VAL A 35 -21.15 5.66 -2.34
CA VAL A 35 -20.87 4.40 -1.66
C VAL A 35 -22.04 3.42 -1.83
N ALA A 36 -23.28 3.86 -1.61
CA ALA A 36 -24.46 3.00 -1.71
C ALA A 36 -24.66 2.43 -3.14
N GLU A 37 -24.39 3.22 -4.17
CA GLU A 37 -24.43 2.76 -5.57
C GLU A 37 -23.38 1.70 -5.87
N LEU A 38 -22.17 1.83 -5.30
CA LEU A 38 -21.11 0.83 -5.46
C LEU A 38 -21.43 -0.47 -4.71
N GLU A 39 -21.99 -0.36 -3.50
CA GLU A 39 -22.43 -1.53 -2.71
C GLU A 39 -23.56 -2.30 -3.40
N ARG A 40 -24.56 -1.59 -3.95
CA ARG A 40 -25.62 -2.22 -4.75
C ARG A 40 -25.04 -2.97 -5.94
N ARG A 41 -24.08 -2.37 -6.64
CA ARG A 41 -23.45 -3.01 -7.80
C ARG A 41 -22.59 -4.23 -7.43
N ALA A 42 -21.92 -4.17 -6.28
CA ALA A 42 -21.22 -5.32 -5.72
C ALA A 42 -22.20 -6.49 -5.52
N ALA A 43 -23.37 -6.21 -4.95
CA ALA A 43 -24.43 -7.21 -4.75
C ALA A 43 -25.01 -7.75 -6.07
N GLU A 44 -25.34 -6.87 -7.03
CA GLU A 44 -25.88 -7.26 -8.34
C GLU A 44 -24.91 -8.15 -9.14
N SER A 45 -23.61 -7.88 -9.05
CA SER A 45 -22.57 -8.64 -9.72
C SER A 45 -22.04 -9.86 -8.94
N ALA A 46 -22.53 -10.07 -7.71
CA ALA A 46 -21.99 -11.05 -6.76
C ALA A 46 -20.46 -10.97 -6.61
N SER A 47 -19.89 -9.76 -6.71
CA SER A 47 -18.44 -9.53 -6.69
C SER A 47 -18.07 -8.36 -5.77
N PRO A 48 -17.12 -8.54 -4.84
CA PRO A 48 -16.67 -7.46 -3.96
C PRO A 48 -15.80 -6.43 -4.69
N LEU A 49 -15.50 -6.63 -5.97
CA LEU A 49 -14.66 -5.74 -6.79
C LEU A 49 -15.16 -4.29 -6.75
N TRP A 50 -16.49 -4.08 -6.82
CA TRP A 50 -17.07 -2.74 -6.78
C TRP A 50 -16.84 -2.02 -5.44
N THR A 51 -16.73 -2.78 -4.35
CA THR A 51 -16.46 -2.27 -3.00
C THR A 51 -15.06 -1.66 -2.89
N LEU A 52 -14.09 -2.16 -3.65
CA LEU A 52 -12.72 -1.61 -3.67
C LEU A 52 -12.68 -0.13 -4.02
N PHE A 53 -13.62 0.30 -4.86
CA PHE A 53 -13.67 1.67 -5.35
C PHE A 53 -14.37 2.64 -4.43
N THR A 54 -14.94 2.18 -3.32
CA THR A 54 -15.68 3.03 -2.37
C THR A 54 -14.86 4.21 -1.80
N PRO A 55 -13.51 4.17 -1.65
CA PRO A 55 -12.74 5.36 -1.27
C PRO A 55 -12.76 6.48 -2.32
N LEU A 56 -13.14 6.17 -3.56
CA LEU A 56 -13.25 7.12 -4.67
C LEU A 56 -14.66 7.68 -4.86
N ALA A 57 -15.65 7.10 -4.17
CA ALA A 57 -17.03 7.53 -4.25
C ALA A 57 -17.19 9.03 -3.93
N ARG A 58 -18.21 9.66 -4.51
CA ARG A 58 -18.45 11.10 -4.35
C ARG A 58 -18.74 11.52 -2.90
N ASP A 59 -19.30 10.60 -2.12
CA ASP A 59 -19.70 10.79 -0.74
C ASP A 59 -18.89 9.90 0.22
N ALA A 60 -17.69 9.47 -0.20
CA ALA A 60 -16.77 8.71 0.63
C ALA A 60 -16.36 9.53 1.86
N ASP A 61 -16.53 8.95 3.05
CA ASP A 61 -16.15 9.55 4.33
C ASP A 61 -15.57 8.48 5.28
N PRO A 62 -14.87 8.89 6.35
CA PRO A 62 -14.29 7.97 7.34
C PRO A 62 -15.28 6.96 7.96
N ALA A 63 -16.50 7.38 8.26
CA ALA A 63 -17.48 6.52 8.94
C ALA A 63 -17.98 5.43 7.99
N LYS A 64 -18.26 5.79 6.74
CA LYS A 64 -18.64 4.84 5.68
C LYS A 64 -17.51 3.86 5.38
N MET A 65 -16.25 4.32 5.32
CA MET A 65 -15.12 3.42 5.08
C MET A 65 -14.95 2.38 6.20
N ARG A 66 -15.12 2.77 7.47
CA ARG A 66 -15.10 1.80 8.58
C ARG A 66 -16.20 0.76 8.43
N ARG A 67 -17.44 1.19 8.19
CA ARG A 67 -18.60 0.30 7.99
C ARG A 67 -18.39 -0.69 6.85
N ILE A 68 -17.77 -0.26 5.76
CA ILE A 68 -17.46 -1.12 4.61
C ILE A 68 -16.39 -2.14 4.99
N LEU A 69 -15.31 -1.70 5.64
CA LEU A 69 -14.23 -2.61 6.05
C LEU A 69 -14.69 -3.62 7.09
N ASP A 70 -15.54 -3.24 8.04
CA ASP A 70 -16.10 -4.18 9.00
C ASP A 70 -16.97 -5.24 8.30
N ARG A 71 -17.81 -4.84 7.34
CA ARG A 71 -18.57 -5.80 6.52
C ARG A 71 -17.70 -6.70 5.65
N LEU A 72 -16.63 -6.17 5.06
CA LEU A 72 -15.66 -6.98 4.32
C LEU A 72 -14.96 -7.98 5.24
N ARG A 73 -14.63 -7.58 6.48
CA ARG A 73 -14.02 -8.47 7.46
C ARG A 73 -14.96 -9.60 7.87
N GLU A 74 -16.25 -9.30 8.03
CA GLU A 74 -17.27 -10.29 8.40
C GLU A 74 -17.63 -11.23 7.25
N GLY A 75 -17.65 -10.73 6.01
CA GLY A 75 -18.14 -11.44 4.84
C GLY A 75 -17.06 -12.04 3.94
N SER A 76 -15.78 -12.03 4.33
CA SER A 76 -14.67 -12.55 3.51
C SER A 76 -13.67 -13.32 4.35
N SER A 77 -12.82 -14.12 3.70
CA SER A 77 -11.66 -14.72 4.36
C SER A 77 -10.68 -13.63 4.82
N ALA A 78 -9.83 -13.93 5.80
CA ALA A 78 -8.82 -13.01 6.29
C ALA A 78 -7.89 -12.52 5.16
N GLU A 79 -7.43 -13.44 4.31
CA GLU A 79 -6.57 -13.15 3.16
C GLU A 79 -7.27 -12.20 2.17
N SER A 80 -8.51 -12.51 1.77
CA SER A 80 -9.25 -11.64 0.85
C SER A 80 -9.56 -10.27 1.46
N PHE A 81 -9.92 -10.21 2.74
CA PHE A 81 -10.12 -8.93 3.44
C PHE A 81 -8.85 -8.07 3.41
N GLU A 82 -7.69 -8.68 3.64
CA GLU A 82 -6.42 -7.98 3.65
C GLU A 82 -6.04 -7.45 2.27
N GLU A 83 -6.15 -8.26 1.22
CA GLU A 83 -5.90 -7.84 -0.16
C GLU A 83 -6.81 -6.67 -0.57
N MET A 84 -8.11 -6.79 -0.28
CA MET A 84 -9.08 -5.75 -0.58
C MET A 84 -8.81 -4.47 0.19
N GLY A 85 -8.47 -4.60 1.49
CA GLY A 85 -8.11 -3.49 2.35
C GLY A 85 -6.88 -2.73 1.86
N VAL A 86 -5.85 -3.44 1.40
CA VAL A 86 -4.65 -2.83 0.79
C VAL A 86 -5.02 -2.10 -0.50
N ALA A 87 -5.79 -2.72 -1.39
CA ALA A 87 -6.24 -2.10 -2.63
C ALA A 87 -7.05 -0.82 -2.36
N MET A 88 -7.97 -0.85 -1.39
CA MET A 88 -8.73 0.33 -0.95
C MET A 88 -7.82 1.44 -0.41
N ALA A 89 -6.78 1.10 0.36
CA ALA A 89 -5.82 2.08 0.86
C ALA A 89 -5.02 2.77 -0.26
N VAL A 90 -4.69 2.03 -1.33
CA VAL A 90 -4.05 2.58 -2.54
C VAL A 90 -5.02 3.51 -3.27
N LEU A 91 -6.26 3.09 -3.50
CA LEU A 91 -7.26 3.91 -4.18
C LEU A 91 -7.60 5.17 -3.37
N ALA A 92 -7.62 5.09 -2.05
CA ALA A 92 -7.82 6.26 -1.18
C ALA A 92 -6.74 7.34 -1.37
N ARG A 93 -5.51 6.99 -1.79
CA ARG A 93 -4.46 7.97 -2.13
C ARG A 93 -4.81 8.78 -3.37
N LEU A 94 -5.58 8.22 -4.30
CA LEU A 94 -6.02 8.90 -5.51
C LEU A 94 -7.17 9.88 -5.22
N ASN A 95 -7.87 9.74 -4.09
CA ASN A 95 -8.89 10.69 -3.68
C ASN A 95 -8.26 11.96 -3.12
N ARG A 96 -8.10 12.98 -3.98
CA ARG A 96 -7.54 14.29 -3.62
C ARG A 96 -8.42 15.11 -2.66
N ARG A 97 -9.67 14.70 -2.40
CA ARG A 97 -10.64 15.47 -1.60
C ARG A 97 -10.48 15.24 -0.09
N ASP A 98 -10.06 14.04 0.31
CA ASP A 98 -9.93 13.68 1.73
C ASP A 98 -8.74 12.75 1.96
N THR A 99 -7.66 13.31 2.51
CA THR A 99 -6.43 12.60 2.85
C THR A 99 -6.58 11.70 4.08
N THR A 100 -7.66 11.86 4.84
CA THR A 100 -7.94 11.11 6.07
C THR A 100 -8.41 9.69 5.78
N LEU A 101 -9.07 9.45 4.63
CA LEU A 101 -9.61 8.14 4.25
C LEU A 101 -8.54 7.05 4.27
N ARG A 102 -7.35 7.35 3.72
CA ARG A 102 -6.22 6.42 3.72
C ARG A 102 -5.81 6.05 5.14
N ARG A 103 -5.76 7.01 6.08
CA ARG A 103 -5.39 6.75 7.48
C ARG A 103 -6.42 5.83 8.16
N VAL A 104 -7.70 6.10 7.92
CA VAL A 104 -8.81 5.31 8.49
C VAL A 104 -8.75 3.88 7.98
N ILE A 105 -8.65 3.69 6.67
CA ILE A 105 -8.57 2.35 6.06
C ILE A 105 -7.37 1.59 6.64
N ARG A 106 -6.19 2.23 6.71
CA ARG A 106 -4.98 1.61 7.28
C ARG A 106 -5.15 1.23 8.75
N SER A 107 -5.85 2.01 9.55
CA SER A 107 -6.07 1.70 10.97
C SER A 107 -6.93 0.46 11.19
N CYS A 108 -7.70 0.05 10.18
CA CYS A 108 -8.55 -1.14 10.21
C CYS A 108 -7.85 -2.41 9.70
N LEU A 109 -6.63 -2.30 9.14
CA LEU A 109 -5.87 -3.44 8.62
C LEU A 109 -4.90 -3.99 9.67
N PRO A 110 -4.63 -5.31 9.67
CA PRO A 110 -3.61 -5.89 10.53
C PRO A 110 -2.24 -5.25 10.27
N ARG A 111 -1.54 -4.85 11.35
CA ARG A 111 -0.24 -4.14 11.27
C ARG A 111 0.82 -4.90 10.46
N VAL A 112 0.76 -6.23 10.46
CA VAL A 112 1.74 -7.11 9.78
C VAL A 112 1.62 -7.03 8.24
N LEU A 113 0.43 -6.75 7.70
CA LEU A 113 0.21 -6.68 6.23
C LEU A 113 0.37 -5.30 5.63
N VAL A 114 0.17 -4.24 6.42
CA VAL A 114 0.63 -2.90 6.07
C VAL A 114 2.14 -2.86 5.86
N MET A 115 2.88 -3.85 6.37
CA MET A 115 4.32 -4.00 6.20
C MET A 115 4.67 -4.98 5.07
N LYS A 116 4.04 -6.16 5.00
CA LYS A 116 4.35 -7.19 3.97
C LYS A 116 3.92 -6.82 2.55
N ASN A 117 2.75 -6.21 2.35
CA ASN A 117 2.19 -5.92 1.02
C ASN A 117 2.68 -4.58 0.42
N TRP A 118 3.23 -3.71 1.27
CA TRP A 118 3.69 -2.36 0.91
C TRP A 118 5.10 -2.36 0.31
N ILE A 119 5.92 -3.35 0.68
CA ILE A 119 7.27 -3.59 0.17
C ILE A 119 7.27 -3.87 -1.34
N TYR A 120 6.20 -4.43 -1.90
CA TYR A 120 6.19 -4.91 -3.28
C TYR A 120 5.76 -3.87 -4.34
N ARG A 121 5.12 -2.73 -3.98
CA ARG A 121 4.62 -1.75 -4.98
C ARG A 121 4.95 -0.28 -4.75
N GLU A 122 5.37 0.15 -3.56
CA GLU A 122 5.81 1.55 -3.31
C GLU A 122 7.34 1.71 -3.49
N GLY A 123 7.92 0.93 -4.41
CA GLY A 123 9.34 0.59 -4.46
C GLY A 123 10.26 1.45 -5.34
N ARG A 124 9.90 2.67 -5.78
CA ARG A 124 10.86 3.48 -6.59
C ARG A 124 11.62 4.57 -5.82
N GLU A 125 11.06 5.17 -4.77
CA GLU A 125 11.80 6.12 -3.91
C GLU A 125 12.03 5.57 -2.50
N GLU A 126 11.02 4.95 -1.90
CA GLU A 126 11.15 4.25 -0.62
C GLU A 126 11.98 2.96 -0.77
N GLY A 127 11.89 2.29 -1.94
CA GLY A 127 12.68 1.08 -2.26
C GLY A 127 14.18 1.29 -2.22
N ARG A 128 14.70 2.51 -2.43
CA ARG A 128 16.12 2.82 -2.25
C ARG A 128 16.50 2.91 -0.77
N LYS A 129 15.57 3.31 0.11
CA LYS A 129 15.79 3.36 1.57
C LYS A 129 15.55 1.99 2.21
N LEU A 130 14.51 1.28 1.77
CA LEU A 130 14.14 -0.06 2.25
C LEU A 130 15.06 -1.16 1.73
N GLY A 131 15.52 -1.09 0.47
CA GLY A 131 16.52 -2.02 -0.04
C GLY A 131 17.84 -1.93 0.74
N HIS A 132 18.18 -0.75 1.27
CA HIS A 132 19.33 -0.63 2.18
C HIS A 132 19.08 -1.29 3.54
N ILE A 133 17.84 -1.28 4.05
CA ILE A 133 17.48 -1.91 5.33
C ILE A 133 17.45 -3.42 5.17
N GLU A 134 16.90 -3.95 4.07
CA GLU A 134 16.84 -5.38 3.80
C GLU A 134 18.23 -5.97 3.57
N VAL A 135 19.07 -5.33 2.75
CA VAL A 135 20.47 -5.73 2.57
C VAL A 135 21.23 -5.66 3.90
N ALA A 136 21.02 -4.62 4.71
CA ALA A 136 21.65 -4.51 6.01
C ALA A 136 21.19 -5.61 6.98
N ALA A 137 19.89 -5.89 7.04
CA ALA A 137 19.32 -6.92 7.89
C ALA A 137 19.90 -8.29 7.52
N SER A 138 19.89 -8.66 6.22
CA SER A 138 20.45 -9.93 5.77
C SER A 138 21.94 -10.07 6.05
N LEU A 139 22.73 -8.99 5.96
CA LEU A 139 24.15 -9.02 6.30
C LEU A 139 24.38 -9.23 7.80
N ILE A 140 23.58 -8.57 8.64
CA ILE A 140 23.64 -8.74 10.10
C ILE A 140 23.21 -10.15 10.49
N GLU A 141 22.08 -10.65 9.95
CA GLU A 141 21.59 -12.01 10.21
C GLU A 141 22.63 -13.07 9.83
N ARG A 142 23.29 -12.90 8.68
CA ARG A 142 24.36 -13.80 8.24
C ARG A 142 25.56 -13.79 9.18
N ARG A 143 25.88 -12.64 9.79
CA ARG A 143 27.00 -12.50 10.73
C ARG A 143 26.64 -12.95 12.16
N LEU A 144 25.39 -12.81 12.55
CA LEU A 144 24.88 -13.29 13.84
C LEU A 144 24.49 -14.78 13.81
N GLY A 145 24.28 -15.36 12.64
CA GLY A 145 23.82 -16.75 12.49
C GLY A 145 22.39 -16.98 12.95
N ARG A 146 21.59 -15.92 13.13
CA ARG A 146 20.19 -15.95 13.53
C ARG A 146 19.39 -14.85 12.85
N THR A 147 18.09 -15.02 12.79
CA THR A 147 17.17 -13.98 12.31
C THR A 147 17.07 -12.84 13.32
N LEU A 148 16.83 -11.63 12.81
CA LEU A 148 16.56 -10.47 13.65
C LEU A 148 15.10 -10.47 14.12
N SER A 149 14.90 -10.11 15.38
CA SER A 149 13.57 -9.89 15.95
C SER A 149 12.94 -8.63 15.36
N ALA A 150 11.61 -8.52 15.46
CA ALA A 150 10.87 -7.35 14.98
C ALA A 150 11.35 -6.03 15.62
N GLU A 151 11.77 -6.08 16.89
CA GLU A 151 12.31 -4.91 17.60
C GLU A 151 13.72 -4.52 17.11
N GLU A 152 14.58 -5.51 16.86
CA GLU A 152 15.91 -5.27 16.28
C GLU A 152 15.81 -4.68 14.88
N CYS A 153 14.88 -5.19 14.06
CA CYS A 153 14.58 -4.62 12.74
C CYS A 153 14.05 -3.18 12.82
N ALA A 154 13.19 -2.87 13.80
CA ALA A 154 12.69 -1.51 14.01
C ALA A 154 13.82 -0.55 14.42
N ARG A 155 14.72 -0.97 15.32
CA ARG A 155 15.90 -0.18 15.70
C ARG A 155 16.86 0.03 14.54
N LEU A 156 17.10 -1.00 13.74
CA LEU A 156 17.92 -0.93 12.53
C LEU A 156 17.36 0.08 11.51
N ALA A 157 16.04 0.08 11.30
CA ALA A 157 15.37 1.02 10.42
C ALA A 157 15.52 2.48 10.91
N LEU A 158 15.39 2.72 12.22
CA LEU A 158 15.61 4.03 12.83
C LEU A 158 17.06 4.51 12.66
N ARG A 159 18.04 3.61 12.84
CA ARG A 159 19.46 3.92 12.62
C ARG A 159 19.70 4.32 11.17
N ILE A 160 19.25 3.52 10.20
CA ILE A 160 19.49 3.73 8.76
C ILE A 160 18.75 4.95 8.19
N GLY A 161 17.70 5.43 8.87
CA GLY A 161 16.91 6.59 8.47
C GLY A 161 17.73 7.89 8.34
N LYS A 162 18.79 8.07 9.14
CA LYS A 162 19.70 9.23 9.06
C LYS A 162 20.87 8.94 8.12
N ARG A 163 21.26 9.91 7.27
CA ARG A 163 22.33 9.72 6.26
C ARG A 163 23.69 9.37 6.89
N GLU A 164 24.02 10.01 8.00
CA GLU A 164 25.28 9.82 8.75
C GLU A 164 25.43 8.40 9.31
N ASN A 165 24.32 7.79 9.70
CA ASN A 165 24.29 6.45 10.28
C ASN A 165 24.42 5.32 9.25
N ARG A 166 24.23 5.62 7.95
CA ARG A 166 24.40 4.62 6.88
C ARG A 166 25.87 4.23 6.65
N LEU A 167 26.79 5.16 6.87
CA LEU A 167 28.23 4.86 6.81
C LEU A 167 28.64 4.01 8.01
N ARG A 168 28.18 4.39 9.21
CA ARG A 168 28.42 3.63 10.46
C ARG A 168 27.90 2.20 10.44
N LEU A 169 26.87 1.92 9.64
CA LEU A 169 26.35 0.56 9.47
C LEU A 169 27.34 -0.37 8.78
N VAL A 170 28.03 0.13 7.74
CA VAL A 170 29.01 -0.67 6.99
C VAL A 170 30.19 -0.99 7.91
N ASP A 171 30.70 0.01 8.63
CA ASP A 171 31.78 -0.15 9.62
C ASP A 171 31.36 -1.12 10.72
N ALA A 172 30.15 -0.99 11.26
CA ALA A 172 29.64 -1.88 12.30
C ALA A 172 29.54 -3.34 11.83
N VAL A 173 29.10 -3.59 10.60
CA VAL A 173 28.97 -4.96 10.05
C VAL A 173 30.33 -5.58 9.71
N LEU A 174 31.31 -4.79 9.30
CA LEU A 174 32.63 -5.28 8.91
C LEU A 174 33.57 -5.44 10.12
N ASP A 175 33.59 -4.46 11.00
CA ASP A 175 34.63 -4.30 12.02
C ASP A 175 34.24 -4.85 13.39
N LEU A 176 32.94 -4.95 13.71
CA LEU A 176 32.50 -5.48 15.01
C LEU A 176 32.54 -7.01 15.04
N SER A 177 32.92 -7.54 16.21
CA SER A 177 32.73 -8.94 16.53
C SER A 177 31.23 -9.26 16.64
N THR A 178 30.84 -10.53 16.53
CA THR A 178 29.42 -10.95 16.66
C THR A 178 28.80 -10.46 17.99
N PRO A 179 29.45 -10.61 19.16
CA PRO A 179 28.93 -10.06 20.42
C PRO A 179 28.78 -8.54 20.41
N ASP A 180 29.76 -7.81 19.86
CA ASP A 180 29.72 -6.34 19.82
C ASP A 180 28.64 -5.83 18.85
N LEU A 181 28.37 -6.58 17.78
CA LEU A 181 27.29 -6.29 16.83
C LEU A 181 25.92 -6.46 17.49
N GLU A 182 25.74 -7.44 18.37
CA GLU A 182 24.50 -7.61 19.14
C GLU A 182 24.29 -6.45 20.13
N VAL A 183 25.35 -6.05 20.83
CA VAL A 183 25.31 -4.88 21.73
C VAL A 183 24.98 -3.60 20.96
N TRP A 184 25.61 -3.41 19.80
CA TRP A 184 25.36 -2.27 18.92
C TRP A 184 23.91 -2.23 18.42
N LEU A 185 23.31 -3.38 18.11
CA LEU A 185 21.94 -3.50 17.63
C LEU A 185 20.90 -3.30 18.75
N ALA A 186 21.27 -3.66 19.99
CA ALA A 186 20.45 -3.47 21.18
C ALA A 186 20.52 -2.04 21.74
N ALA A 187 21.61 -1.31 21.47
CA ALA A 187 21.79 0.05 21.98
C ALA A 187 20.68 1.01 21.49
N PRO A 188 20.26 1.97 22.33
CA PRO A 188 19.25 2.96 21.96
C PRO A 188 19.74 3.83 20.79
N VAL A 189 18.78 4.31 20.00
CA VAL A 189 19.04 5.19 18.85
C VAL A 189 18.71 6.60 19.28
N ASP A 190 19.71 7.48 19.38
CA ASP A 190 19.46 8.87 19.79
C ASP A 190 18.59 9.60 18.75
N GLY A 191 17.52 10.23 19.27
CA GLY A 191 16.46 10.93 18.54
C GLY A 191 16.95 11.93 17.52
#